data_AF-A0A914U0K6-F1
#
_entry.id   AF-A0A914U0K6-F1
#
_cell.length_a   1.000
_cell.length_b   1.000
_cell.length_c   1.000
_cell.angle_alpha   90.00
_cell.angle_beta   90.00
_cell.angle_gamma   90.00
#
_symmetry.space_group_name_H-M   'P 1'
#
loop_
_entity.id
_entity.type
_entity.pdbx_description
1 polymer ?
#
loop_
_entity_poly.entity_id
_entity_poly.type
_entity_poly.pdbx_seq_one_letter_code
_entity_poly.pdbx_strand_id
1 'polypeptide(L)'
;MGKKPTRKPATQEGQSKEGGTKRQSTVRRHAKVTVSQEEDGTQIETQITKKSAATCEAGVQALADEFLKIKLMGQTNIPPKTAFDANPDKNRYKDVICIDQSRVILTWPPIEGSSDYIHANWAPVRGEKKFICTQGLSLFSCNSMFNI
;
A
#
# COMPACT_ATOMS: atom_id res chain seq x y z
N MET A 1 21.22 -24.88 -81.59
CA MET A 1 22.56 -24.64 -81.00
C MET A 1 22.39 -23.99 -79.63
N GLY A 2 23.14 -24.41 -78.62
CA GLY A 2 23.31 -23.71 -77.33
C GLY A 2 22.36 -24.10 -76.18
N LYS A 3 22.80 -25.03 -75.31
CA LYS A 3 22.19 -25.37 -74.02
C LYS A 3 22.75 -24.47 -72.89
N LYS A 4 21.88 -24.06 -71.94
CA LYS A 4 22.12 -23.76 -70.49
C LYS A 4 23.12 -22.61 -70.16
N PRO A 5 23.23 -22.10 -68.90
CA PRO A 5 22.69 -22.61 -67.62
C PRO A 5 22.05 -21.58 -66.65
N THR A 6 21.27 -22.14 -65.73
CA THR A 6 20.91 -21.62 -64.40
C THR A 6 22.14 -21.33 -63.51
N ARG A 7 22.10 -20.24 -62.74
CA ARG A 7 22.93 -20.00 -61.53
C ARG A 7 22.10 -19.34 -60.41
N LYS A 8 21.91 -20.05 -59.30
CA LYS A 8 22.02 -19.48 -57.93
C LYS A 8 23.54 -19.35 -57.62
N PRO A 9 24.06 -18.83 -56.49
CA PRO A 9 23.48 -18.24 -55.27
C PRO A 9 24.20 -16.91 -54.85
N ALA A 10 23.94 -16.37 -53.65
CA ALA A 10 24.96 -16.01 -52.64
C ALA A 10 24.46 -14.93 -51.67
N THR A 11 24.36 -15.35 -50.42
CA THR A 11 24.44 -14.58 -49.17
C THR A 11 25.67 -13.67 -49.16
N GLN A 12 25.52 -12.43 -48.69
CA GLN A 12 26.59 -11.62 -48.08
C GLN A 12 26.04 -11.18 -46.72
N GLU A 13 26.63 -11.65 -45.61
CA GLU A 13 27.66 -10.93 -44.85
C GLU A 13 27.15 -9.53 -44.46
N GLY A 14 26.84 -9.21 -43.21
CA GLY A 14 27.53 -9.52 -41.98
C GLY A 14 27.82 -8.17 -41.32
N GLN A 15 27.22 -7.90 -40.16
CA GLN A 15 27.80 -7.09 -39.08
C GLN A 15 26.86 -7.08 -37.88
N SER A 16 27.14 -7.99 -36.96
CA SER A 16 26.90 -7.84 -35.54
C SER A 16 27.46 -6.50 -35.06
N LYS A 17 26.62 -5.68 -34.42
CA LYS A 17 27.09 -4.72 -33.42
C LYS A 17 26.16 -4.76 -32.21
N GLU A 18 26.69 -5.36 -31.15
CA GLU A 18 26.25 -5.17 -29.77
C GLU A 18 26.21 -3.68 -29.47
N GLY A 19 25.00 -3.12 -29.38
CA GLY A 19 24.75 -1.79 -28.86
C GLY A 19 24.27 -1.91 -27.42
N GLY A 20 25.18 -2.27 -26.52
CA GLY A 20 24.92 -2.20 -25.08
C GLY A 20 24.63 -0.76 -24.66
N THR A 21 23.35 -0.39 -24.61
CA THR A 21 22.95 0.90 -24.03
C THR A 21 23.20 0.83 -22.54
N LYS A 22 24.33 1.43 -22.11
CA LYS A 22 24.68 1.69 -20.72
C LYS A 22 23.47 2.31 -20.01
N ARG A 23 22.81 1.49 -19.18
CA ARG A 23 21.91 1.97 -18.14
C ARG A 23 22.74 2.83 -17.20
N GLN A 24 22.65 4.15 -17.36
CA GLN A 24 23.25 5.09 -16.43
C GLN A 24 22.43 5.02 -15.13
N SER A 25 22.89 4.18 -14.19
CA SER A 25 22.38 4.14 -12.83
C SER A 25 22.74 5.45 -12.15
N THR A 26 21.82 6.42 -12.18
CA THR A 26 21.90 7.55 -11.27
C THR A 26 21.63 7.02 -9.86
N VAL A 27 22.71 6.71 -9.14
CA VAL A 27 22.69 6.42 -7.71
C VAL A 27 22.08 7.63 -7.01
N ARG A 28 20.78 7.54 -6.69
CA ARG A 28 20.12 8.50 -5.81
C ARG A 28 20.79 8.35 -4.44
N ARG A 29 21.58 9.35 -4.07
CA ARG A 29 22.21 9.46 -2.75
C ARG A 29 21.11 9.28 -1.70
N HIS A 30 21.25 8.26 -0.87
CA HIS A 30 20.38 8.08 0.29
C HIS A 30 20.46 9.36 1.12
N ALA A 31 19.33 10.06 1.22
CA ALA A 31 19.18 11.16 2.16
C ALA A 31 19.50 10.61 3.55
N LYS A 32 20.39 11.32 4.25
CA LYS A 32 20.78 11.03 5.62
C LYS A 32 19.52 10.84 6.45
N VAL A 33 19.29 9.62 6.92
CA VAL A 33 18.23 9.30 7.88
C VAL A 33 18.57 10.09 9.14
N THR A 34 17.78 11.12 9.42
CA THR A 34 17.83 11.81 10.71
C THR A 34 17.30 10.84 11.75
N VAL A 35 18.20 10.39 12.62
CA VAL A 35 17.92 9.56 13.79
C VAL A 35 16.79 10.23 14.58
N SER A 36 15.62 9.57 14.61
CA SER A 36 14.55 9.91 15.53
C SER A 36 15.06 9.64 16.95
N GLN A 37 14.78 10.56 17.87
CA GLN A 37 15.28 10.54 19.25
C GLN A 37 15.17 9.14 19.88
N GLU A 38 16.30 8.64 20.38
CA GLU A 38 16.39 7.39 21.15
C GLU A 38 15.70 7.63 22.49
N GLU A 39 14.42 7.26 22.60
CA GLU A 39 13.81 7.02 23.90
C GLU A 39 14.56 5.85 24.55
N ASP A 40 15.09 6.08 25.75
CA ASP A 40 15.89 5.14 26.56
C ASP A 40 15.22 3.75 26.58
N GLY A 41 15.84 2.78 25.90
CA GLY A 41 15.28 1.43 25.69
C GLY A 41 14.90 0.73 26.99
N THR A 42 15.55 1.09 28.10
CA THR A 42 15.27 0.61 29.46
C THR A 42 13.87 1.02 29.93
N GLN A 43 13.41 2.22 29.59
CA GLN A 43 12.09 2.72 29.96
C GLN A 43 10.98 2.01 29.16
N ILE A 44 11.22 1.77 27.87
CA ILE A 44 10.28 1.06 27.00
C ILE A 44 10.09 -0.38 27.50
N GLU A 45 11.18 -1.09 27.81
CA GLU A 45 11.13 -2.45 28.34
C GLU A 45 10.40 -2.52 29.69
N THR A 46 10.65 -1.54 30.57
CA THR A 46 9.94 -1.43 31.85
C THR A 46 8.44 -1.20 31.66
N GLN A 47 8.05 -0.34 30.72
CA GLN A 47 6.64 -0.07 30.40
C GLN A 47 5.94 -1.29 29.80
N ILE A 48 6.60 -2.01 28.89
CA ILE A 48 6.09 -3.24 28.28
C ILE A 48 5.88 -4.30 29.37
N THR A 49 6.88 -4.51 30.24
CA THR A 49 6.83 -5.49 31.32
C THR A 49 5.74 -5.16 32.35
N LYS A 50 5.61 -3.89 32.71
CA LYS A 50 4.53 -3.44 33.62
C LYS A 50 3.15 -3.68 33.00
N LYS A 51 2.98 -3.37 31.71
CA LYS A 51 1.71 -3.61 31.01
C LYS A 51 1.42 -5.09 30.83
N SER A 52 2.42 -5.91 30.50
CA SER A 52 2.22 -7.35 30.33
C SER A 52 1.82 -8.01 31.65
N ALA A 53 2.46 -7.64 32.76
CA ALA A 53 2.08 -8.11 34.09
C ALA A 53 0.62 -7.74 34.44
N ALA A 54 0.25 -6.47 34.26
CA ALA A 54 -1.11 -6.00 34.52
C ALA A 54 -2.17 -6.74 33.66
N THR A 55 -1.85 -7.01 32.39
CA THR A 55 -2.73 -7.79 31.49
C THR A 55 -2.90 -9.24 31.96
N CYS A 56 -1.82 -9.87 32.42
CA CYS A 56 -1.87 -11.23 32.98
C CYS A 56 -2.72 -11.29 34.26
N GLU A 57 -2.63 -10.26 35.12
CA GLU A 57 -3.42 -10.14 36.35
C GLU A 57 -4.90 -9.89 36.07
N ALA A 58 -5.23 -9.01 35.13
CA ALA A 58 -6.60 -8.70 34.74
C ALA A 58 -7.32 -9.92 34.12
N GLY A 59 -6.55 -10.79 33.46
CA GLY A 59 -7.03 -12.03 32.87
C GLY A 59 -7.89 -11.83 31.61
N VAL A 60 -8.32 -12.96 31.02
CA VAL A 60 -9.03 -12.97 29.73
C VAL A 60 -10.39 -12.26 29.81
N GLN A 61 -11.08 -12.36 30.94
CA GLN A 61 -12.41 -11.77 31.09
C GLN A 61 -12.37 -10.24 31.00
N ALA A 62 -11.40 -9.59 31.67
CA ALA A 62 -11.26 -8.15 31.61
C ALA A 62 -10.93 -7.65 30.18
N LEU A 63 -10.10 -8.39 29.45
CA LEU A 63 -9.80 -8.10 28.03
C LEU A 63 -11.04 -8.26 27.15
N ALA A 64 -11.85 -9.29 27.39
CA ALA A 64 -13.10 -9.49 26.67
C ALA A 64 -14.08 -8.34 26.93
N ASP A 65 -14.21 -7.90 28.18
CA ASP A 65 -15.08 -6.79 28.57
C ASP A 65 -14.61 -5.46 27.94
N GLU A 66 -13.30 -5.19 27.92
CA GLU A 66 -12.72 -4.02 27.24
C GLU A 66 -13.01 -4.06 25.73
N PHE A 67 -12.81 -5.21 25.09
CA PHE A 67 -13.10 -5.40 23.68
C PHE A 67 -14.59 -5.15 23.37
N LEU A 68 -15.49 -5.71 24.18
CA LEU A 68 -16.94 -5.51 24.01
C LEU A 68 -17.32 -4.03 24.17
N LYS A 69 -16.71 -3.34 25.13
CA LYS A 69 -16.93 -1.90 25.33
C LYS A 69 -16.50 -1.10 24.11
N ILE A 70 -15.30 -1.36 23.56
CA ILE A 70 -14.81 -0.69 22.35
C ILE A 70 -15.71 -1.02 21.15
N LYS A 71 -16.08 -2.29 20.98
CA LYS A 71 -16.98 -2.73 19.92
C LYS A 71 -18.32 -1.99 19.96
N LEU A 72 -18.89 -1.82 21.16
CA LEU A 72 -20.16 -1.11 21.34
C LEU A 72 -20.03 0.38 20.99
N MET A 73 -18.92 1.03 21.38
CA MET A 73 -18.66 2.43 20.99
C MET A 73 -18.57 2.60 19.47
N GLY A 74 -17.95 1.65 18.77
CA GLY A 74 -17.85 1.67 17.31
C GLY A 74 -19.18 1.46 16.58
N GLN A 75 -20.18 0.87 17.25
CA GLN A 75 -21.50 0.60 16.67
C GLN A 75 -22.49 1.76 16.86
N THR A 76 -22.35 2.54 17.92
CA THR A 76 -23.26 3.66 18.22
C THR A 76 -22.92 4.93 17.44
N ASN A 77 -21.66 5.08 17.01
CA ASN A 77 -21.19 6.23 16.25
C ASN A 77 -20.69 5.78 14.87
N ILE A 78 -21.64 5.53 13.95
CA ILE A 78 -21.33 5.11 12.58
C ILE A 78 -21.00 6.36 11.78
N PRO A 79 -19.72 6.60 11.42
CA PRO A 79 -19.36 7.75 10.60
C PRO A 79 -19.92 7.62 9.17
N PRO A 80 -20.05 8.73 8.43
CA PRO A 80 -20.46 8.70 7.03
C PRO A 80 -19.56 7.77 6.20
N LYS A 81 -20.18 7.05 5.27
CA LYS A 81 -19.55 6.08 4.35
C LYS A 81 -20.05 6.24 2.91
N THR A 82 -20.31 7.49 2.53
CA THR A 82 -20.91 7.87 1.24
C THR A 82 -20.05 7.42 0.07
N ALA A 83 -18.72 7.60 0.17
CA ALA A 83 -17.81 7.20 -0.89
C ALA A 83 -17.72 5.67 -1.01
N PHE A 84 -17.79 4.96 0.11
CA PHE A 84 -17.84 3.51 0.14
C PHE A 84 -19.11 2.97 -0.53
N ASP A 85 -20.28 3.54 -0.21
CA ASP A 85 -21.56 3.14 -0.79
C ASP A 85 -21.67 3.44 -2.29
N ALA A 86 -21.01 4.51 -2.77
CA ALA A 86 -20.99 4.90 -4.17
C ALA A 86 -20.05 4.04 -5.05
N ASN A 87 -19.12 3.29 -4.46
CA ASN A 87 -18.10 2.51 -5.19
C ASN A 87 -18.09 1.01 -4.78
N PRO A 88 -19.23 0.29 -4.83
CA PRO A 88 -19.33 -1.09 -4.35
C PRO A 88 -18.46 -2.08 -5.13
N ASP A 89 -18.22 -1.81 -6.42
CA ASP A 89 -17.36 -2.56 -7.34
C ASP A 89 -15.87 -2.49 -6.97
N LYS A 90 -15.46 -1.43 -6.25
CA LYS A 90 -14.08 -1.26 -5.77
C LYS A 90 -13.86 -1.82 -4.37
N ASN A 91 -14.93 -2.25 -3.70
CA ASN A 91 -14.88 -2.82 -2.35
C ASN A 91 -14.78 -4.34 -2.43
N ARG A 92 -13.75 -4.92 -1.82
CA ARG A 92 -13.62 -6.39 -1.78
C ARG A 92 -14.67 -7.03 -0.87
N TYR A 93 -15.02 -6.36 0.21
CA TYR A 93 -15.93 -6.86 1.24
C TYR A 93 -16.99 -5.80 1.55
N LYS A 94 -18.25 -6.21 1.68
CA LYS A 94 -19.40 -5.31 1.92
C LYS A 94 -19.53 -4.90 3.39
N ASP A 95 -19.02 -5.74 4.27
CA ASP A 95 -19.05 -5.63 5.73
C ASP A 95 -17.80 -4.92 6.30
N VAL A 96 -16.78 -4.68 5.47
CA VAL A 96 -15.60 -3.88 5.83
C VAL A 96 -15.78 -2.46 5.28
N ILE A 97 -16.19 -1.54 6.14
CA ILE A 97 -16.55 -0.17 5.74
C ILE A 97 -15.29 0.72 5.62
N CYS A 98 -15.22 1.52 4.56
CA CYS A 98 -14.29 2.65 4.44
C CYS A 98 -15.02 3.93 4.89
N ILE A 99 -14.48 4.63 5.89
CA ILE A 99 -15.13 5.81 6.47
C ILE A 99 -14.70 7.08 5.73
N ASP A 100 -15.63 8.00 5.50
CA ASP A 100 -15.35 9.20 4.68
C ASP A 100 -14.34 10.15 5.35
N GLN A 101 -14.36 10.25 6.69
CA GLN A 101 -13.55 11.21 7.44
C GLN A 101 -12.04 11.00 7.28
N SER A 102 -11.59 9.74 7.21
CA SER A 102 -10.17 9.41 7.12
C SER A 102 -9.80 8.73 5.80
N ARG A 103 -10.70 8.72 4.80
CA ARG A 103 -10.43 8.05 3.52
C ARG A 103 -9.21 8.67 2.83
N VAL A 104 -8.46 7.82 2.13
CA VAL A 104 -7.45 8.29 1.19
C VAL A 104 -8.16 8.77 -0.08
N ILE A 105 -7.85 9.99 -0.51
CA ILE A 105 -8.40 10.59 -1.73
C ILE A 105 -7.33 10.53 -2.80
N LEU A 106 -7.61 9.82 -3.90
CA LEU A 106 -6.69 9.75 -5.03
C LEU A 106 -6.74 11.06 -5.81
N THR A 107 -5.57 11.61 -6.14
CA THR A 107 -5.41 12.84 -6.93
C THR A 107 -4.79 12.58 -8.30
N TRP A 108 -4.31 11.37 -8.55
CA TRP A 108 -3.67 10.98 -9.80
C TRP A 108 -4.34 9.73 -10.40
N PRO A 109 -4.50 9.66 -11.73
CA PRO A 109 -4.14 10.68 -12.72
C PRO A 109 -5.12 11.87 -12.71
N PRO A 110 -4.69 13.09 -13.05
CA PRO A 110 -5.54 14.28 -13.08
C PRO A 110 -6.43 14.29 -14.33
N ILE A 111 -7.15 13.19 -14.55
CA ILE A 111 -8.08 13.02 -15.67
C ILE A 111 -9.47 13.31 -15.14
N GLU A 112 -10.16 14.24 -15.78
CA GLU A 112 -11.55 14.56 -15.47
C GLU A 112 -12.43 13.32 -15.66
N GLY A 113 -13.20 12.96 -14.62
CA GLY A 113 -14.01 11.73 -14.58
C GLY A 113 -13.27 10.49 -14.07
N SER A 114 -11.98 10.58 -13.72
CA SER A 114 -11.33 9.53 -12.93
C SER A 114 -11.89 9.52 -11.50
N SER A 115 -12.06 8.32 -10.93
CA SER A 115 -12.62 8.17 -9.59
C SER A 115 -11.53 8.34 -8.53
N ASP A 116 -11.81 9.23 -7.56
CA ASP A 116 -10.95 9.58 -6.43
C ASP A 116 -10.94 8.51 -5.32
N TYR A 117 -11.66 7.41 -5.52
CA TYR A 117 -11.92 6.40 -4.50
C TYR A 117 -10.96 5.22 -4.56
N ILE A 118 -10.33 4.96 -3.42
CA ILE A 118 -9.69 3.70 -3.04
C ILE A 118 -10.20 3.30 -1.65
N HIS A 119 -10.41 2.00 -1.43
CA HIS A 119 -10.79 1.48 -0.11
C HIS A 119 -9.57 1.45 0.82
N ALA A 120 -9.23 2.63 1.32
CA ALA A 120 -8.12 2.86 2.23
C ALA A 120 -8.41 4.05 3.17
N ASN A 121 -7.93 3.95 4.40
CA ASN A 121 -8.05 4.98 5.43
C ASN A 121 -6.69 5.33 6.03
N TRP A 122 -6.50 6.60 6.36
CA TRP A 122 -5.41 7.08 7.18
C TRP A 122 -5.62 6.63 8.63
N ALA A 123 -4.66 5.86 9.15
CA ALA A 123 -4.59 5.43 10.53
C ALA A 123 -3.57 6.30 11.28
N PRO A 124 -4.02 7.25 12.12
CA PRO A 124 -3.11 7.99 12.97
C PRO A 124 -2.56 7.05 14.04
N VAL A 125 -1.24 6.97 14.13
CA VAL A 125 -0.55 6.33 15.25
C VAL A 125 0.06 7.44 16.10
N ARG A 126 0.21 7.20 17.40
CA ARG A 126 0.89 8.16 18.29
C ARG A 126 2.29 8.45 17.73
N GLY A 127 2.58 9.73 17.46
CA GLY A 127 3.82 10.20 16.83
C GLY A 127 3.57 10.89 15.48
N GLU A 128 4.65 11.11 14.73
CA GLU A 128 4.61 11.82 13.44
C GLU A 128 4.21 10.92 12.25
N LYS A 129 4.30 9.60 12.44
CA LYS A 129 4.04 8.61 11.37
C LYS A 129 2.55 8.36 11.21
N LYS A 130 2.07 8.45 9.97
CA LYS A 130 0.72 8.07 9.56
C LYS A 130 0.79 6.82 8.71
N PHE A 131 -0.11 5.87 8.97
CA PHE A 131 -0.21 4.66 8.19
C PHE A 131 -1.44 4.70 7.30
N ILE A 132 -1.42 3.89 6.25
CA ILE A 132 -2.56 3.68 5.38
C ILE A 132 -3.00 2.23 5.58
N CYS A 133 -4.20 2.06 6.11
CA CYS A 133 -4.85 0.76 6.18
C CYS A 133 -5.71 0.62 4.94
N THR A 134 -5.39 -0.36 4.09
CA THR A 134 -6.09 -0.61 2.82
C THR A 134 -6.47 -2.08 2.73
N GLN A 135 -7.52 -2.38 1.97
CA GLN A 135 -7.89 -3.76 1.65
C GLN A 135 -6.80 -4.45 0.80
N GLY A 136 -6.78 -5.78 0.82
CA GLY A 136 -5.87 -6.56 -0.03
C GLY A 136 -6.14 -6.35 -1.52
N LEU A 137 -5.07 -6.11 -2.29
CA LEU A 137 -5.09 -5.88 -3.74
C LEU A 137 -5.99 -6.86 -4.48
N SER A 138 -7.09 -6.37 -5.04
CA SER A 138 -7.83 -7.10 -6.06
C SER A 138 -7.14 -6.87 -7.41
N LEU A 139 -7.23 -7.84 -8.32
CA LEU A 139 -6.65 -7.73 -9.67
C LEU A 139 -7.10 -6.44 -10.39
N PHE A 140 -8.26 -5.88 -10.04
CA PHE A 140 -8.78 -4.62 -10.59
C PHE A 140 -8.26 -3.35 -9.90
N SER A 141 -7.86 -3.40 -8.63
CA SER A 141 -7.39 -2.21 -7.87
C SER A 141 -5.88 -1.96 -7.91
N CYS A 142 -5.09 -2.81 -8.59
CA CYS A 142 -3.63 -2.68 -8.63
C CYS A 142 -3.15 -1.30 -9.12
N ASN A 143 -3.82 -0.70 -10.10
CA ASN A 143 -3.43 0.62 -10.60
C ASN A 143 -3.68 1.75 -9.61
N SER A 144 -4.69 1.65 -8.74
CA SER A 144 -5.02 2.72 -7.78
C SER A 144 -4.02 2.79 -6.63
N MET A 145 -3.38 1.68 -6.25
CA MET A 145 -2.49 1.63 -5.09
C MET A 145 -1.11 2.26 -5.33
N PHE A 146 -0.63 2.31 -6.58
CA PHE A 146 0.63 2.99 -6.92
C PHE A 146 0.54 4.53 -6.88
N ASN A 147 -0.67 5.07 -6.69
CA ASN A 147 -0.98 6.49 -6.80
C ASN A 147 -1.41 7.12 -5.47
N ILE A 148 -1.16 6.41 -4.37
CA ILE A 148 -1.26 6.92 -2.99
C ILE A 148 0.09 7.50 -2.57
#